data_AF-A0A7V1MHM5-F1
#
_entry.id   AF-A0A7V1MHM5-F1
#
_cell.length_a   1.000
_cell.length_b   1.000
_cell.length_c   1.000
_cell.angle_alpha   90.00
_cell.angle_beta   90.00
_cell.angle_gamma   90.00
#
_symmetry.space_group_name_H-M   'P 1'
#
loop_
_entity.id
_entity.type
_entity.pdbx_description
1 polymer ?
#
loop_
_entity_poly.entity_id
_entity_poly.type
_entity_poly.pdbx_seq_one_letter_code
_entity_poly.pdbx_strand_id
1 'polypeptide(L)'
;ILQNVKVLASGQRMETQKDGQAIEVKTVTLQVTPEEAEILALASNAGKLQLVMRNTVDREMVQTKGVDEVTLFRGVRADVGSNVATTARPSGSVRKKTEAAPSPETLSKATTIELIRGSERTTLTFQ
;
A
#
# COMPACT_ATOMS: atom_id res chain seq x y z
N ILE A 1 -6.09 5.18 8.19
CA ILE A 1 -5.57 4.98 9.57
C ILE A 1 -5.40 3.50 9.90
N LEU A 2 -6.44 2.67 9.79
CA LEU A 2 -6.35 1.22 9.95
C LEU A 2 -6.91 0.51 8.72
N GLN A 3 -6.47 -0.72 8.48
CA GLN A 3 -6.90 -1.56 7.36
C GLN A 3 -7.13 -2.99 7.83
N ASN A 4 -8.05 -3.69 7.16
CA ASN A 4 -8.30 -5.12 7.42
C ASN A 4 -8.67 -5.44 8.88
N VAL A 5 -9.43 -4.56 9.52
CA VAL A 5 -9.95 -4.79 10.88
C VAL A 5 -11.18 -5.69 10.80
N LYS A 6 -11.23 -6.73 11.63
CA LYS A 6 -12.33 -7.69 11.63
C LYS A 6 -13.58 -7.07 12.27
N VAL A 7 -14.68 -7.12 11.54
CA VAL A 7 -16.01 -6.72 12.04
C VAL A 7 -16.64 -7.91 12.76
N LEU A 8 -17.12 -7.68 13.99
CA LEU A 8 -17.86 -8.66 14.79
C LEU A 8 -19.37 -8.52 14.56
N ALA A 9 -19.84 -7.28 14.49
CA ALA A 9 -21.25 -6.98 14.28
C ALA A 9 -21.40 -5.64 13.54
N SER A 10 -22.48 -5.53 12.78
CA SER A 10 -22.94 -4.27 12.18
C SER A 10 -24.45 -4.18 12.37
N GLY A 11 -24.95 -3.01 12.73
CA GLY A 11 -26.36 -2.77 12.95
C GLY A 11 -26.72 -1.30 12.86
N GLN A 12 -27.94 -0.99 13.25
CA GLN A 12 -28.46 0.37 13.31
C GLN A 12 -29.11 0.60 14.66
N ARG A 13 -28.96 1.80 15.21
CA ARG A 13 -29.51 2.22 16.49
C ARG A 13 -30.34 3.47 16.27
N MET A 14 -31.55 3.47 16.82
CA MET A 14 -32.37 4.67 16.86
C MET A 14 -31.88 5.56 18.00
N GLU A 15 -31.55 6.81 17.68
CA GLU A 15 -31.16 7.83 18.63
C GLU A 15 -32.11 9.03 18.51
N THR A 16 -32.71 9.43 19.62
CA THR A 16 -33.59 10.61 19.62
C THR A 16 -32.72 11.86 19.70
N GLN A 17 -32.77 12.69 18.67
CA GLN A 17 -32.09 13.98 18.68
C GLN A 17 -32.78 14.97 19.63
N LYS A 18 -32.09 16.07 19.94
CA LYS A 18 -32.56 17.13 20.85
C LYS A 18 -33.86 17.81 20.37
N ASP A 19 -34.17 17.71 19.08
CA ASP A 19 -35.39 18.20 18.44
C ASP A 19 -36.56 17.20 18.50
N GLY A 20 -36.35 16.02 19.12
CA GLY A 20 -37.35 14.97 19.26
C GLY A 20 -37.47 14.04 18.06
N GLN A 21 -36.68 14.24 16.99
CA GLN A 21 -36.71 13.36 15.82
C GLN A 21 -35.85 12.11 16.03
N ALA A 22 -36.37 10.96 15.59
CA ALA A 22 -35.67 9.69 15.68
C ALA A 22 -34.66 9.50 14.53
N ILE A 23 -33.38 9.61 14.90
CA ILE A 23 -32.13 9.27 14.23
C ILE A 23 -31.87 7.78 13.95
N GLU A 24 -31.95 7.23 12.73
CA GLU A 24 -31.29 5.94 12.49
C GLU A 24 -29.77 6.11 12.31
N VAL A 25 -28.98 5.60 13.26
CA VAL A 25 -27.51 5.70 13.27
C VAL A 25 -26.89 4.31 13.07
N LYS A 26 -26.01 4.19 12.08
CA LYS A 26 -25.27 2.95 11.82
C LYS A 26 -24.21 2.73 12.91
N THR A 27 -24.19 1.53 13.49
CA THR A 27 -23.23 1.11 14.52
C THR A 27 -22.46 -0.10 14.05
N VAL A 28 -21.16 -0.13 14.31
CA VAL A 28 -20.27 -1.25 13.96
C VAL A 28 -19.42 -1.62 15.18
N THR A 29 -19.27 -2.92 15.42
CA THR A 29 -18.42 -3.46 16.48
C THR A 29 -17.21 -4.14 15.86
N LEU A 30 -16.02 -3.71 16.25
CA LEU A 30 -14.74 -4.13 15.67
C LEU A 30 -13.94 -4.97 16.67
N GLN A 31 -13.21 -5.98 16.17
CA GLN A 31 -12.18 -6.68 16.93
C GLN A 31 -10.83 -6.00 16.64
N VAL A 32 -10.25 -5.38 17.67
CA VAL A 32 -9.00 -4.59 17.58
C VAL A 32 -8.04 -4.95 18.72
N THR A 33 -6.76 -4.66 18.53
CA THR A 33 -5.76 -4.70 19.61
C THR A 33 -5.81 -3.41 20.46
N PRO A 34 -5.21 -3.38 21.67
CA PRO A 34 -5.15 -2.16 22.48
C PRO A 34 -4.48 -0.98 21.75
N GLU A 35 -3.39 -1.23 21.03
CA GLU A 35 -2.68 -0.21 20.25
C GLU A 35 -3.55 0.38 19.13
N GLU A 36 -4.30 -0.47 18.42
CA GLU A 36 -5.25 -0.03 17.39
C GLU A 36 -6.42 0.75 17.99
N ALA A 37 -6.89 0.37 19.18
CA ALA A 37 -7.97 1.05 19.88
C ALA A 37 -7.59 2.48 20.28
N GLU A 38 -6.34 2.71 20.73
CA GLU A 38 -5.83 4.04 21.02
C GLU A 38 -5.81 4.93 19.76
N ILE A 39 -5.32 4.40 18.63
CA ILE A 39 -5.32 5.11 17.35
C ILE A 39 -6.75 5.48 16.92
N LEU A 40 -7.68 4.54 17.03
CA LEU A 40 -9.08 4.78 16.68
C LEU A 40 -9.74 5.82 17.58
N ALA A 41 -9.51 5.75 18.89
CA ALA A 41 -10.08 6.69 19.85
C ALA A 41 -9.56 8.12 19.61
N LEU A 42 -8.25 8.26 19.33
CA LEU A 42 -7.68 9.55 18.97
C LEU A 42 -8.28 10.07 17.66
N ALA A 43 -8.37 9.21 16.64
CA ALA A 43 -8.89 9.60 15.33
C ALA A 43 -10.38 9.94 15.36
N SER A 44 -11.20 9.24 16.16
CA SER A 44 -12.62 9.58 16.33
C SER A 44 -12.83 10.90 17.07
N ASN A 45 -11.93 11.25 17.98
CA ASN A 45 -11.96 12.55 18.66
C ASN A 45 -11.48 13.67 17.74
N ALA A 46 -10.52 13.39 16.85
CA ALA A 46 -10.02 14.37 15.88
C ALA A 46 -11.02 14.66 14.75
N GLY A 47 -11.90 13.72 14.40
CA GLY A 47 -12.88 13.94 13.33
C GLY A 47 -13.79 12.75 13.03
N LYS A 48 -14.48 12.85 11.89
CA LYS A 48 -15.43 11.81 11.45
C LYS A 48 -14.69 10.66 10.77
N LEU A 49 -14.85 9.47 11.31
CA LEU A 49 -14.35 8.24 10.69
C LEU A 49 -15.31 7.77 9.61
N GLN A 50 -14.77 7.43 8.44
CA GLN A 50 -15.48 6.75 7.38
C GLN A 50 -14.90 5.35 7.25
N LEU A 51 -15.80 4.35 7.22
CA LEU A 51 -15.43 2.96 7.12
C LEU A 51 -16.02 2.39 5.84
N VAL A 52 -15.26 1.52 5.20
CA VAL A 52 -15.68 0.78 4.01
C VAL A 52 -15.43 -0.70 4.24
N MET A 53 -16.43 -1.52 3.90
CA MET A 53 -16.29 -2.96 4.01
C MET A 53 -15.47 -3.49 2.84
N ARG A 54 -14.43 -4.25 3.15
CA ARG A 54 -13.64 -5.00 2.17
C ARG A 54 -14.25 -6.38 1.95
N ASN A 55 -13.93 -6.97 0.80
CA ASN A 55 -14.25 -8.38 0.54
C ASN A 55 -13.53 -9.28 1.56
N THR A 56 -14.17 -10.38 1.98
CA THR A 56 -13.64 -11.29 3.01
C THR A 56 -12.39 -12.05 2.57
N VAL A 57 -12.17 -12.18 1.26
CA VAL A 57 -10.94 -12.76 0.69
C VAL A 57 -9.81 -11.74 0.52
N ASP A 58 -10.11 -10.45 0.56
CA ASP A 58 -9.15 -9.38 0.37
C ASP A 58 -8.42 -9.07 1.68
N ARG A 59 -7.22 -9.65 1.83
CA ARG A 59 -6.38 -9.54 3.05
C ARG A 59 -5.14 -8.68 2.86
N GLU A 60 -4.99 -8.04 1.70
CA GLU A 60 -3.78 -7.28 1.40
C GLU A 60 -3.72 -5.99 2.25
N MET A 61 -2.54 -5.67 2.78
CA MET A 61 -2.31 -4.37 3.41
C MET A 61 -1.59 -3.47 2.43
N VAL A 62 -2.24 -2.37 2.04
CA VAL A 62 -1.69 -1.44 1.05
C VAL A 62 -1.24 -0.16 1.77
N GLN A 63 0.03 0.21 1.65
CA GLN A 63 0.48 1.48 2.23
C GLN A 63 -0.13 2.64 1.45
N THR A 64 -0.98 3.42 2.11
CA THR A 64 -1.59 4.63 1.54
C THR A 64 -0.88 5.86 2.08
N LYS A 65 -0.56 6.82 1.20
CA LYS A 65 0.03 8.11 1.61
C LYS A 65 -1.02 9.08 2.17
N GLY A 66 -2.31 8.73 2.07
CA GLY A 66 -3.42 9.66 2.31
C GLY A 66 -3.56 10.69 1.19
N VAL A 67 -4.68 11.40 1.19
CA VAL A 67 -4.96 12.53 0.29
C VAL A 67 -5.47 13.66 1.16
N ASP A 68 -4.94 14.86 0.96
CA ASP A 68 -5.44 16.09 1.58
C ASP A 68 -6.26 16.91 0.56
N GLU A 69 -7.07 17.86 1.03
CA GLU A 69 -7.93 18.67 0.15
C GLU A 69 -7.10 19.38 -0.93
N VAL A 70 -5.92 19.82 -0.56
CA VAL A 70 -4.99 20.52 -1.44
C VAL A 70 -4.56 19.64 -2.62
N THR A 71 -4.11 18.41 -2.37
CA THR A 71 -3.69 17.47 -3.41
C THR A 71 -4.88 16.94 -4.21
N LEU A 72 -6.05 16.80 -3.57
CA LEU A 72 -7.29 16.44 -4.25
C LEU A 72 -7.69 17.50 -5.30
N PHE A 73 -7.73 18.77 -4.92
CA PHE A 73 -8.21 19.86 -5.79
C PHE A 73 -7.14 20.43 -6.73
N ARG A 74 -5.84 20.31 -6.43
CA ARG A 74 -4.76 20.69 -7.37
C ARG A 74 -4.48 19.64 -8.45
N GLY A 75 -5.10 18.47 -8.34
CA GLY A 75 -4.85 17.34 -9.23
C GLY A 75 -3.57 16.62 -8.82
N VAL A 76 -3.70 15.34 -8.46
CA VAL A 76 -2.58 14.45 -8.18
C VAL A 76 -1.75 14.31 -9.46
N ARG A 77 -0.64 15.04 -9.56
CA ARG A 77 0.51 14.54 -10.32
C ARG A 77 1.00 13.34 -9.54
N ALA A 78 0.58 12.16 -9.96
CA ALA A 78 1.10 10.92 -9.42
C ALA A 78 2.62 10.95 -9.63
N ASP A 79 3.36 11.15 -8.55
CA ASP A 79 4.76 10.75 -8.46
C ASP A 79 4.79 9.23 -8.61
N VAL A 80 4.79 8.77 -9.86
CA VAL A 80 5.12 7.40 -10.23
C VAL A 80 6.63 7.33 -10.19
N GLY A 81 7.17 7.06 -9.00
CA GLY A 81 8.46 6.42 -8.77
C GLY A 81 9.66 7.04 -9.48
N SER A 82 10.20 8.14 -8.96
CA SER A 82 11.63 8.44 -9.15
C SER A 82 12.46 7.63 -8.15
N ASN A 83 12.51 6.31 -8.34
CA ASN A 83 13.56 5.50 -7.73
C ASN A 83 14.80 5.58 -8.63
N VAL A 84 15.48 6.73 -8.62
CA VAL A 84 16.85 6.84 -9.13
C VAL A 84 17.75 6.76 -7.92
N ALA A 85 18.22 5.54 -7.66
CA ALA A 85 19.33 5.30 -6.76
C ALA A 85 20.55 6.09 -7.26
N THR A 86 20.81 7.26 -6.70
CA THR A 86 22.13 7.89 -6.79
C THR A 86 23.05 7.16 -5.83
N THR A 87 23.60 6.03 -6.29
CA THR A 87 24.83 5.47 -5.71
C THR A 87 26.01 5.94 -6.55
N ALA A 88 26.64 7.02 -6.10
CA ALA A 88 28.04 7.38 -6.37
C ALA A 88 28.38 8.51 -5.38
N ARG A 89 29.32 8.39 -4.44
CA ARG A 89 30.72 7.97 -4.62
C ARG A 89 31.40 7.92 -3.23
N PRO A 90 32.10 6.85 -2.83
CA PRO A 90 33.19 6.97 -1.86
C PRO A 90 34.49 7.20 -2.63
N SER A 91 35.07 8.39 -2.49
CA SER A 91 36.45 8.65 -2.93
C SER A 91 37.37 8.50 -1.72
N GLY A 92 38.18 7.44 -1.71
CA GLY A 92 39.14 7.16 -0.65
C GLY A 92 40.01 5.95 -0.97
N SER A 93 41.00 6.16 -1.84
CA SER A 93 42.00 5.22 -2.34
C SER A 93 42.79 4.48 -1.24
N VAL A 94 42.96 3.16 -1.34
CA VAL A 94 44.25 2.46 -1.10
C VAL A 94 44.37 1.20 -1.98
N ARG A 95 45.55 1.06 -2.60
CA ARG A 95 46.05 0.04 -3.54
C ARG A 95 46.07 -1.40 -2.98
N LYS A 96 45.95 -2.41 -3.86
CA LYS A 96 47.06 -3.36 -4.17
C LYS A 96 46.86 -4.16 -5.46
N LYS A 97 47.97 -4.28 -6.19
CA LYS A 97 48.31 -4.95 -7.46
C LYS A 97 48.20 -6.50 -7.38
N THR A 98 47.90 -7.16 -8.51
CA THR A 98 48.39 -8.47 -9.08
C THR A 98 47.36 -8.90 -10.15
N GLU A 99 47.57 -8.70 -11.46
CA GLU A 99 48.29 -9.55 -12.44
C GLU A 99 47.29 -10.27 -13.38
N ALA A 100 47.66 -10.40 -14.65
CA ALA A 100 46.77 -10.46 -15.80
C ALA A 100 46.51 -11.89 -16.33
N ALA A 101 45.33 -12.10 -16.90
CA ALA A 101 45.08 -13.04 -18.00
C ALA A 101 43.97 -12.47 -18.93
N PRO A 102 44.13 -12.46 -20.27
CA PRO A 102 43.26 -11.72 -21.19
C PRO A 102 42.10 -12.53 -21.81
N SER A 103 40.91 -11.90 -21.81
CA SER A 103 39.85 -11.86 -22.86
C SER A 103 39.10 -13.14 -23.28
N PRO A 104 37.96 -13.02 -24.01
CA PRO A 104 36.80 -12.10 -23.93
C PRO A 104 35.49 -12.92 -23.80
N GLU A 105 34.31 -12.41 -23.44
CA GLU A 105 33.28 -11.99 -24.42
C GLU A 105 32.01 -11.56 -23.67
N THR A 106 31.52 -10.41 -24.08
CA THR A 106 30.22 -9.81 -23.79
C THR A 106 29.08 -10.66 -24.36
N LEU A 107 28.01 -10.93 -23.61
CA LEU A 107 26.67 -11.11 -24.19
C LEU A 107 25.57 -10.66 -23.23
N SER A 108 24.80 -9.72 -23.78
CA SER A 108 23.62 -9.03 -23.32
C SER A 108 22.41 -9.92 -23.05
N LYS A 109 21.68 -9.57 -21.98
CA LYS A 109 20.21 -9.57 -21.78
C LYS A 109 19.35 -10.52 -22.64
N ALA A 110 18.60 -11.39 -21.97
CA ALA A 110 17.28 -11.81 -22.43
C ALA A 110 16.34 -11.95 -21.23
N THR A 111 15.26 -11.15 -21.22
CA THR A 111 14.17 -11.25 -20.23
C THR A 111 13.21 -12.32 -20.71
N THR A 112 13.25 -13.48 -20.07
CA THR A 112 12.32 -14.59 -20.33
C THR A 112 11.02 -14.32 -19.59
N ILE A 113 9.92 -14.16 -20.33
CA ILE A 113 8.57 -14.09 -19.77
C ILE A 113 7.86 -15.40 -20.10
N GLU A 114 7.42 -16.12 -19.08
CA GLU A 114 6.58 -17.31 -19.23
C GLU A 114 5.12 -16.88 -19.33
N LEU A 115 4.48 -17.13 -20.48
CA LEU A 115 3.06 -16.85 -20.68
C LEU A 115 2.27 -18.14 -20.46
N ILE A 116 1.40 -18.12 -19.44
CA ILE A 116 0.50 -19.23 -19.13
C ILE A 116 -0.89 -18.87 -19.65
N ARG A 117 -1.38 -19.60 -20.67
CA ARG A 117 -2.76 -19.44 -21.18
C ARG A 117 -3.50 -20.77 -21.01
N GLY A 118 -4.40 -20.81 -20.02
CA GLY A 118 -5.13 -22.04 -19.70
C GLY A 118 -4.19 -23.15 -19.23
N SER A 119 -4.20 -24.31 -19.91
CA SER A 119 -3.36 -25.47 -19.61
C SER A 119 -2.09 -25.57 -20.47
N GLU A 120 -1.80 -24.58 -21.32
CA GLU A 120 -0.61 -24.57 -22.17
C GLU A 120 0.42 -23.54 -21.67
N ARG A 121 1.67 -24.00 -21.49
CA ARG A 121 2.83 -23.18 -21.15
C ARG A 121 3.57 -22.85 -22.45
N THR A 122 3.76 -21.57 -22.75
CA THR A 122 4.56 -21.14 -23.90
C THR A 122 5.64 -20.15 -23.45
N THR A 123 6.89 -20.50 -23.71
CA THR A 123 8.05 -19.66 -23.44
C THR A 123 8.31 -18.76 -24.65
N LEU A 124 8.26 -17.43 -24.44
CA LEU A 124 8.62 -16.45 -25.47
C LEU A 124 9.91 -15.75 -25.07
N THR A 125 10.94 -15.94 -25.88
CA THR A 125 12.23 -15.27 -25.73
C THR A 125 12.25 -14.03 -26.62
N PHE A 126 12.44 -12.85 -26.01
CA PHE A 126 12.61 -11.60 -26.72
C PHE A 126 14.08 -11.16 -26.60
N GLN A 127 14.70 -10.78 -27.73
CA GLN A 127 16.02 -10.12 -27.79
C GLN A 127 15.87 -8.60 -27.79
#